data_AF-A0A2K1EHI2-F1
#
_entry.id   AF-A0A2K1EHI2-F1
#
_cell.length_a   1.000
_cell.length_b   1.000
_cell.length_c   1.000
_cell.angle_alpha   90.00
_cell.angle_beta   90.00
_cell.angle_gamma   90.00
#
_symmetry.space_group_name_H-M   'P 1'
#
loop_
_entity.id
_entity.type
_entity.pdbx_description
1 polymer ?
#
loop_
_entity_poly.entity_id
_entity_poly.type
_entity_poly.pdbx_seq_one_letter_code
_entity_poly.pdbx_strand_id
1 'polypeptide(L)'
;MSTSRQYTNLLKRYGIQVSRKGNCWDKACIENFFSNFKTECFYLHSFHSAQQVEHAVQKYIHFYNHERFQEKLNNLTPFQAA
;
A
#
# COMPACT_ATOMS: atom_id res chain seq x y z
N MET A 1 12.59 8.14 1.17
CA MET A 1 13.06 9.25 2.01
C MET A 1 12.40 10.53 1.53
N SER A 2 11.69 11.23 2.41
CA SER A 2 11.14 12.56 2.08
C SER A 2 12.28 13.59 2.13
N THR A 3 12.39 14.43 1.10
CA THR A 3 13.34 15.54 1.07
C THR A 3 12.79 16.80 1.76
N SER A 4 11.52 16.78 2.18
CA SER A 4 10.88 17.90 2.89
C SER A 4 11.34 17.95 4.34
N ARG A 5 11.96 19.08 4.73
CA ARG A 5 12.38 19.35 6.10
C ARG A 5 11.19 19.42 7.06
N GLN A 6 10.08 20.02 6.65
CA GLN A 6 8.88 20.14 7.47
C GLN A 6 8.32 18.76 7.83
N TYR A 7 8.19 17.88 6.84
CA TYR A 7 7.70 16.52 7.05
C TYR A 7 8.66 15.69 7.91
N THR A 8 9.97 15.80 7.69
CA THR A 8 10.98 15.09 8.48
C THR A 8 10.94 15.52 9.95
N ASN A 9 10.76 16.81 10.22
CA ASN A 9 10.64 17.33 11.59
C ASN A 9 9.37 16.83 12.27
N LEU A 10 8.26 16.76 11.53
CA LEU A 10 7.01 16.20 12.04
C LEU A 10 7.19 14.74 12.46
N LEU A 11 7.79 13.91 11.60
CA LEU A 11 8.05 12.51 11.92
C LEU A 11 8.96 12.34 13.13
N LYS A 12 10.03 13.14 13.24
CA LYS A 12 10.91 13.17 14.42
C LYS A 12 10.15 13.51 15.70
N ARG A 13 9.22 14.49 15.64
CA ARG A 13 8.39 14.88 16.79
C ARG A 13 7.52 13.72 17.28
N TYR A 14 7.04 12.88 16.38
CA TYR A 14 6.25 11.69 16.72
C TYR A 14 7.10 10.42 16.92
N GLY A 15 8.43 10.51 16.92
CA GLY A 15 9.32 9.35 17.08
C GLY A 15 9.31 8.36 15.91
N ILE A 16 8.77 8.74 14.75
CA ILE A 16 8.67 7.88 13.58
C ILE A 16 9.99 7.92 12.79
N GLN A 17 10.62 6.75 12.62
CA GLN A 17 11.82 6.62 11.81
C GLN A 17 11.47 6.31 10.34
N VAL A 18 12.24 6.89 9.41
CA VAL A 18 12.08 6.66 7.96
C VAL A 18 13.23 5.80 7.47
N SER A 19 12.93 4.83 6.61
CA SER A 19 13.98 3.99 6.01
C SER A 19 14.98 4.81 5.20
N ARG A 20 16.24 4.36 5.25
CA ARG A 20 17.33 4.94 4.46
C ARG A 20 17.08 4.73 2.97
N LYS A 21 17.58 5.65 2.15
CA LYS A 21 17.55 5.49 0.68
C LYS A 21 18.29 4.20 0.31
N GLY A 22 17.66 3.36 -0.51
CA GLY A 22 18.23 2.09 -0.97
C GLY A 22 17.82 0.85 -0.18
N ASN A 23 16.98 0.96 0.87
CA ASN A 23 16.41 -0.23 1.49
C ASN A 23 15.22 -0.75 0.65
N CYS A 24 15.47 -1.76 -0.18
CA CYS A 24 14.46 -2.39 -1.03
C CYS A 24 13.46 -3.24 -0.22
N TRP A 25 13.88 -3.82 0.91
CA TRP A 25 13.01 -4.68 1.73
C TRP A 25 11.83 -3.92 2.32
N ASP A 26 12.08 -2.71 2.86
CA ASP A 26 11.03 -1.86 3.41
C ASP A 26 10.04 -1.36 2.33
N LYS A 27 10.46 -1.39 1.07
CA LYS A 27 9.70 -0.95 -0.10
C LYS A 27 8.95 -2.09 -0.78
N ALA A 28 9.45 -3.32 -0.66
CA ALA A 28 8.96 -4.47 -1.40
C ALA A 28 7.47 -4.74 -1.13
N CYS A 29 7.00 -4.62 0.12
CA CYS A 29 5.60 -4.85 0.45
C CYS A 29 4.66 -3.87 -0.25
N ILE A 30 4.96 -2.57 -0.20
CA ILE A 30 4.12 -1.54 -0.81
C ILE A 30 4.22 -1.56 -2.34
N GLU A 31 5.40 -1.88 -2.90
CA GLU A 31 5.60 -2.06 -4.34
C GLU A 31 4.81 -3.27 -4.85
N ASN A 32 4.82 -4.39 -4.13
CA ASN A 32 4.00 -5.55 -4.44
C ASN A 32 2.51 -5.22 -4.39
N PHE A 33 2.04 -4.51 -3.36
CA PHE A 33 0.65 -4.06 -3.29
C PHE A 33 0.25 -3.25 -4.53
N PHE A 34 1.04 -2.24 -4.90
CA PHE A 34 0.75 -1.40 -6.06
C PHE A 34 0.85 -2.14 -7.38
N SER A 35 1.74 -3.12 -7.49
CA SER A 35 1.83 -4.00 -8.67
C SER A 35 0.50 -4.75 -8.85
N ASN A 36 0.04 -5.44 -7.80
CA ASN A 36 -1.23 -6.17 -7.82
C ASN A 36 -2.42 -5.25 -8.09
N PHE A 37 -2.50 -4.09 -7.42
CA PHE A 37 -3.58 -3.12 -7.63
C PHE A 37 -3.69 -2.67 -9.08
N LYS A 38 -2.55 -2.41 -9.73
CA LYS A 38 -2.54 -2.00 -11.14
C LYS A 38 -3.06 -3.11 -12.05
N THR A 39 -2.57 -4.34 -11.87
CA THR A 39 -2.88 -5.46 -12.75
C THR A 39 -4.29 -6.02 -12.53
N GLU A 40 -4.76 -6.05 -11.29
CA GLU A 40 -6.03 -6.71 -10.91
C GLU A 40 -7.21 -5.73 -10.85
N CYS A 41 -6.96 -4.43 -10.74
CA CYS A 41 -8.01 -3.41 -10.67
C CYS A 41 -7.81 -2.34 -11.73
N PHE A 42 -6.70 -1.60 -11.67
CA PHE A 42 -6.57 -0.36 -12.43
C PHE A 42 -6.56 -0.56 -13.95
N TYR A 43 -5.88 -1.59 -14.45
CA TYR A 43 -5.80 -1.88 -15.89
C TYR A 43 -7.04 -2.58 -16.44
N LEU A 44 -7.90 -3.11 -15.57
CA LEU A 44 -9.13 -3.80 -15.98
C LEU A 44 -10.35 -2.87 -16.06
N HIS A 45 -10.21 -1.61 -15.60
CA HIS A 45 -11.32 -0.67 -15.52
C HIS A 45 -10.96 0.66 -16.18
N SER A 46 -11.96 1.31 -16.80
CA SER A 46 -11.85 2.70 -17.25
C SER A 46 -12.55 3.61 -16.26
N PHE A 47 -11.81 4.59 -15.74
CA PHE A 47 -12.33 5.56 -14.78
C PHE A 47 -12.60 6.89 -15.48
N HIS A 48 -13.78 7.46 -15.23
CA HIS A 48 -14.23 8.71 -15.83
C HIS A 48 -14.25 9.87 -14.83
N SER A 49 -13.96 9.60 -13.55
CA SER A 49 -13.86 10.62 -12.50
C SER A 49 -12.90 10.20 -11.38
N ALA A 50 -12.37 11.20 -10.67
CA ALA A 50 -11.55 10.95 -9.49
C ALA A 50 -12.31 10.17 -8.40
N GLN A 51 -13.62 10.42 -8.25
CA GLN A 51 -14.46 9.71 -7.29
C GLN A 51 -14.56 8.21 -7.60
N GLN A 52 -14.62 7.83 -8.89
CA GLN A 52 -14.60 6.41 -9.28
C GLN A 52 -13.26 5.75 -8.92
N VAL A 53 -12.14 6.46 -9.11
CA VAL A 53 -10.82 5.98 -8.71
C VAL A 53 -10.75 5.80 -7.19
N GLU A 54 -11.20 6.79 -6.43
CA GLU A 54 -11.21 6.73 -4.96
C GLU A 54 -12.02 5.53 -4.46
N HIS A 55 -13.22 5.33 -5.00
CA HIS A 55 -14.06 4.19 -4.63
C HIS A 55 -13.40 2.85 -4.98
N ALA A 56 -12.78 2.74 -6.16
CA ALA A 56 -12.07 1.54 -6.57
C ALA A 56 -10.85 1.25 -5.68
N VAL A 57 -10.09 2.28 -5.29
CA VAL A 57 -8.96 2.16 -4.34
C VAL A 57 -9.46 1.68 -2.99
N GLN A 58 -10.52 2.28 -2.43
CA GLN A 58 -11.09 1.88 -1.14
C GLN A 58 -11.55 0.42 -1.17
N LYS A 59 -12.29 0.03 -2.22
CA LYS A 59 -12.78 -1.34 -2.39
C LYS A 59 -11.63 -2.33 -2.51
N TYR A 60 -10.59 -1.99 -3.28
CA TYR A 60 -9.44 -2.87 -3.46
C TYR A 60 -8.61 -3.02 -2.18
N ILE A 61 -8.44 -1.95 -1.39
CA ILE A 61 -7.76 -2.02 -0.09
C ILE A 61 -8.51 -2.97 0.85
N HIS A 62 -9.85 -2.88 0.89
CA HIS A 62 -10.67 -3.79 1.69
C HIS A 62 -10.45 -5.25 1.26
N PHE A 63 -10.61 -5.53 -0.03
CA PHE A 63 -10.39 -6.86 -0.60
C PHE A 63 -8.98 -7.39 -0.26
N TYR A 64 -7.95 -6.59 -0.50
CA TYR A 64 -6.55 -7.00 -0.29
C TYR A 64 -6.28 -7.37 1.18
N ASN A 65 -6.81 -6.61 2.13
CA ASN A 65 -6.54 -6.83 3.55
C ASN A 65 -7.43 -7.90 4.19
N HIS A 66 -8.70 -8.00 3.78
CA HIS A 66 -9.71 -8.79 4.49
C HIS A 66 -10.16 -10.05 3.75
N GLU A 67 -9.93 -10.15 2.44
CA GLU A 67 -10.48 -11.23 1.61
C GLU A 67 -9.40 -11.98 0.82
N ARG A 68 -8.28 -11.34 0.49
CA ARG A 68 -7.19 -11.97 -0.27
C ARG A 68 -6.37 -12.92 0.61
N PHE A 69 -6.51 -14.21 0.37
CA PHE A 69 -5.62 -15.23 0.94
C PHE A 69 -4.23 -15.14 0.32
N GLN A 70 -3.19 -15.27 1.15
CA GLN A 70 -1.81 -15.29 0.69
C GLN A 70 -1.14 -16.58 1.15
N GLU A 71 -0.61 -17.36 0.19
CA GLU A 71 0.11 -18.61 0.50
C GLU A 71 1.28 -18.38 1.48
N LYS A 72 1.98 -17.25 1.31
CA LYS A 72 3.07 -16.82 2.20
C LYS A 72 2.63 -16.54 3.65
N LEU A 73 1.33 -16.35 3.88
CA LEU A 73 0.71 -16.14 5.18
C LEU A 73 -0.08 -17.38 5.64
N ASN A 74 0.28 -18.58 5.19
CA ASN A 74 -0.45 -19.83 5.48
C ASN A 74 -1.93 -19.77 5.05
N ASN A 75 -2.21 -19.15 3.90
CA ASN A 75 -3.56 -18.92 3.39
C ASN A 75 -4.44 -18.07 4.32
N LEU A 76 -3.84 -17.23 5.15
CA LEU A 76 -4.53 -16.19 5.90
C LEU A 76 -4.58 -14.91 5.07
N THR A 77 -5.52 -14.03 5.43
CA THR A 77 -5.56 -12.67 4.91
C THR A 77 -4.53 -11.80 5.65
N PRO A 78 -4.06 -10.69 5.05
CA PRO A 78 -3.15 -9.78 5.74
C PRO A 78 -3.67 -9.29 7.09
N PHE A 79 -4.99 -9.09 7.22
CA PHE A 79 -5.61 -8.71 8.49
C PHE A 79 -5.56 -9.82 9.55
N GLN A 80 -5.68 -11.09 9.15
CA GLN A 80 -5.62 -12.23 10.07
C GLN A 80 -4.19 -12.58 10.50
N ALA A 81 -3.20 -12.23 9.70
CA ALA A 81 -1.79 -12.50 9.97
C ALA A 81 -1.05 -11.36 10.70
N ALA A 82 -1.72 -10.22 10.92
CA ALA A 82 -1.18 -9.04 11.61
C ALA A 82 -1.30 -9.16 13.13
#